data_AF-A0A2D6MKD4-F1
#
_entry.id   AF-A0A2D6MKD4-F1
#
_cell.length_a   1.000
_cell.length_b   1.000
_cell.length_c   1.000
_cell.angle_alpha   90.00
_cell.angle_beta   90.00
_cell.angle_gamma   90.00
#
_symmetry.space_group_name_H-M   'P 1'
#
loop_
_entity.id
_entity.type
_entity.pdbx_description
1 polymer ?
#
loop_
_entity_poly.entity_id
_entity_poly.type
_entity_poly.pdbx_seq_one_letter_code
_entity_poly.pdbx_strand_id
1 'polypeptide(L)'
;MRKRYHSLFKRLWNQLLSYEYLLLQRQMQEKIGSVVPDSDAHWLLDCIINSFATITGKGIPLGNVTSQLFANIYLNEFDEYIKYVVKEPYYIRYCDDFVILHSDKNYLIGLAEQINEFLCTHLELTLHEDKIIIRKVRQGIDFLGYVVLPHYRVIRTRTKNRMLKKMQHKNDLLKTGAINRYNHNQSLQSYFGLLQHCHGHRISNTLR
;
A
#
# COMPACT_ATOMS: atom_id res chain seq x y z
N MET A 1 8.66 28.78 7.75
CA MET A 1 8.30 27.41 7.31
C MET A 1 6.79 27.38 6.99
N ARG A 2 6.37 27.30 5.72
CA ARG A 2 4.94 27.23 5.35
C ARG A 2 4.31 25.99 6.01
N LYS A 3 3.14 26.13 6.63
CA LYS A 3 2.40 25.02 7.26
C LYS A 3 1.89 24.08 6.17
N ARG A 4 2.70 23.12 5.70
CA ARG A 4 2.23 22.07 4.77
C ARG A 4 1.46 20.99 5.54
N TYR A 5 0.31 20.61 4.99
CA TYR A 5 -0.52 19.49 5.42
C TYR A 5 -0.35 18.32 4.47
N HIS A 6 -0.77 17.15 4.94
CA HIS A 6 -0.91 15.95 4.13
C HIS A 6 -2.24 15.29 4.43
N SER A 7 -2.81 14.66 3.41
CA SER A 7 -3.84 13.65 3.55
C SER A 7 -3.24 12.30 3.16
N LEU A 8 -3.51 11.29 3.96
CA LEU A 8 -3.10 9.91 3.71
C LEU A 8 -4.33 9.03 3.75
N PHE A 9 -4.46 8.18 2.74
CA PHE A 9 -5.55 7.23 2.57
C PHE A 9 -4.94 5.83 2.53
N LYS A 10 -5.30 5.00 3.50
CA LYS A 10 -4.53 3.79 3.88
C LYS A 10 -5.10 2.44 3.44
N ARG A 11 -6.21 2.43 2.71
CA ARG A 11 -6.82 1.19 2.19
C ARG A 11 -8.09 1.50 1.41
N LEU A 12 -8.03 1.27 0.11
CA LEU A 12 -9.18 1.18 -0.77
C LEU A 12 -9.81 -0.24 -0.76
N TRP A 13 -9.03 -1.27 -0.39
CA TRP A 13 -9.39 -2.67 -0.71
C TRP A 13 -10.26 -3.40 0.33
N ASN A 14 -10.54 -2.82 1.49
CA ASN A 14 -10.96 -3.60 2.66
C ASN A 14 -12.43 -4.05 2.67
N GLN A 15 -13.17 -3.87 1.57
CA GLN A 15 -14.54 -4.36 1.39
C GLN A 15 -14.71 -5.33 0.20
N LEU A 16 -13.63 -5.73 -0.48
CA LEU A 16 -13.68 -6.66 -1.61
C LEU A 16 -13.76 -8.13 -1.16
N LEU A 17 -14.77 -8.46 -0.36
CA LEU A 17 -15.18 -9.85 -0.13
C LEU A 17 -16.32 -10.19 -1.10
N SER A 18 -15.95 -10.93 -2.13
CA SER A 18 -16.77 -11.71 -3.08
C SER A 18 -17.47 -11.01 -4.26
N TYR A 19 -18.23 -9.93 -4.11
CA TYR A 19 -19.08 -9.44 -5.22
C TYR A 19 -18.39 -8.47 -6.21
N GLU A 20 -17.62 -7.51 -5.71
CA GLU A 20 -16.97 -6.46 -6.51
C GLU A 20 -15.76 -6.98 -7.32
N TYR A 21 -15.27 -8.19 -7.03
CA TYR A 21 -14.11 -8.76 -7.72
C TYR A 21 -14.42 -9.24 -9.14
N LEU A 22 -15.61 -9.81 -9.36
CA LEU A 22 -16.09 -10.19 -10.69
C LEU A 22 -16.24 -8.96 -11.60
N LEU A 23 -16.69 -7.85 -11.01
CA LEU A 23 -16.81 -6.58 -11.71
C LEU A 23 -15.42 -6.01 -12.06
N LEU A 24 -14.48 -6.08 -11.13
CA LEU A 24 -13.08 -5.72 -11.38
C LEU A 24 -12.46 -6.58 -12.50
N GLN A 25 -12.71 -7.88 -12.52
CA GLN A 25 -12.27 -8.78 -13.60
C GLN A 25 -12.86 -8.37 -14.95
N ARG A 26 -14.17 -8.08 -14.99
CA ARG A 26 -14.86 -7.67 -16.22
C ARG A 26 -14.34 -6.33 -16.75
N GLN A 27 -14.20 -5.33 -15.88
CA GLN A 27 -13.64 -4.03 -16.26
C GLN A 27 -12.17 -4.14 -16.66
N MET A 28 -11.39 -5.03 -16.05
CA MET A 28 -10.02 -5.32 -16.49
C MET A 28 -9.95 -5.96 -17.86
N GLN A 29 -10.82 -6.93 -18.15
CA GLN A 29 -10.89 -7.56 -19.46
C GLN A 29 -11.24 -6.53 -20.53
N GLU A 30 -12.21 -5.64 -20.25
CA GLU A 30 -12.56 -4.53 -21.15
C GLU A 30 -11.39 -3.55 -21.34
N LYS A 31 -10.67 -3.18 -20.27
CA LYS A 31 -9.52 -2.26 -20.33
C LYS A 31 -8.30 -2.86 -21.01
N ILE A 32 -7.96 -4.11 -20.73
CA ILE A 32 -6.83 -4.77 -21.41
C ILE A 32 -7.21 -5.01 -22.87
N GLY A 33 -8.48 -5.34 -23.13
CA GLY A 33 -9.11 -5.41 -24.44
C GLY A 33 -8.86 -4.21 -25.35
N SER A 34 -8.90 -3.02 -24.78
CA SER A 34 -8.71 -1.77 -25.54
C SER A 34 -7.24 -1.41 -25.78
N VAL A 35 -6.31 -2.00 -25.03
CA VAL A 35 -4.87 -1.70 -25.10
C VAL A 35 -4.10 -2.79 -25.87
N VAL A 36 -4.50 -4.05 -25.73
CA VAL A 36 -3.84 -5.21 -26.35
C VAL A 36 -4.81 -5.83 -27.36
N PRO A 37 -4.65 -5.64 -28.68
CA PRO A 37 -5.57 -6.21 -29.67
C PRO A 37 -5.38 -7.72 -29.91
N ASP A 38 -4.41 -8.36 -29.25
CA ASP A 38 -4.03 -9.76 -29.45
C ASP A 38 -5.01 -10.73 -28.78
N SER A 39 -5.66 -11.57 -29.58
CA SER A 39 -6.64 -12.56 -29.12
C SER A 39 -6.04 -13.66 -28.24
N ASP A 40 -4.79 -14.04 -28.49
CA ASP A 40 -4.10 -15.08 -27.72
C ASP A 40 -3.69 -14.53 -26.35
N ALA A 41 -3.32 -13.25 -26.28
CA ALA A 41 -3.07 -12.55 -25.02
C ALA A 41 -4.34 -12.45 -24.17
N HIS A 42 -5.48 -12.14 -24.78
CA HIS A 42 -6.79 -12.14 -24.09
C HIS A 42 -7.17 -13.52 -23.57
N TRP A 43 -7.05 -14.54 -24.42
CA TRP A 43 -7.32 -15.92 -24.00
C TRP A 43 -6.44 -16.32 -22.80
N LEU A 44 -5.15 -15.99 -22.85
CA LEU A 44 -4.23 -16.31 -21.76
C LEU A 44 -4.59 -15.54 -20.47
N LEU A 45 -4.94 -14.26 -20.57
CA LEU A 45 -5.39 -13.47 -19.43
C LEU A 45 -6.67 -14.05 -18.81
N ASP A 46 -7.63 -14.47 -19.64
CA ASP A 46 -8.84 -15.13 -19.18
C ASP A 46 -8.51 -16.44 -18.47
N CYS A 47 -7.61 -17.26 -19.02
CA CYS A 47 -7.14 -18.47 -18.35
C CYS A 47 -6.50 -18.17 -17.00
N ILE A 48 -5.62 -17.17 -16.92
CA ILE A 48 -4.96 -16.75 -15.68
C ILE A 48 -6.03 -16.32 -14.68
N ILE A 49 -6.88 -15.37 -15.04
CA ILE A 49 -7.91 -14.80 -14.17
C ILE A 49 -8.87 -15.89 -13.64
N ASN A 50 -9.31 -16.81 -14.51
CA ASN A 50 -10.23 -17.89 -14.16
C ASN A 50 -9.55 -19.01 -13.36
N SER A 51 -8.27 -19.29 -13.57
CA SER A 51 -7.51 -20.33 -12.83
C SER A 51 -7.45 -20.06 -11.33
N PHE A 52 -7.70 -18.82 -10.94
CA PHE A 52 -7.63 -18.35 -9.57
C PHE A 52 -8.98 -18.27 -8.85
N ALA A 53 -10.08 -18.56 -9.55
CA ALA A 53 -11.40 -18.65 -8.95
C ALA A 53 -11.47 -19.89 -8.04
N THR A 54 -11.17 -19.71 -6.76
CA THR A 54 -11.17 -20.81 -5.77
C THR A 54 -12.59 -21.24 -5.39
N ILE A 55 -13.59 -20.40 -5.64
CA ILE A 55 -15.02 -20.69 -5.56
C ILE A 55 -15.67 -20.00 -6.77
N THR A 56 -16.70 -20.60 -7.39
CA THR A 56 -17.51 -19.96 -8.43
C THR A 56 -17.99 -18.59 -7.93
N GLY A 57 -17.51 -17.52 -8.56
CA GLY A 57 -17.80 -16.14 -8.18
C GLY A 57 -16.98 -15.56 -7.01
N LYS A 58 -15.83 -16.17 -6.65
CA LYS A 58 -14.86 -15.55 -5.72
C LYS A 58 -13.46 -15.48 -6.33
N GLY A 59 -12.90 -14.28 -6.26
CA GLY A 59 -11.79 -13.76 -7.04
C GLY A 59 -10.39 -14.35 -6.86
N ILE A 60 -9.42 -13.67 -7.47
CA ILE A 60 -8.00 -14.06 -7.51
C ILE A 60 -7.42 -14.04 -6.10
N PRO A 61 -6.63 -15.05 -5.68
CA PRO A 61 -6.03 -15.07 -4.36
C PRO A 61 -5.10 -13.87 -4.19
N LEU A 62 -5.27 -13.18 -3.07
CA LEU A 62 -4.38 -12.15 -2.59
C LEU A 62 -3.00 -12.77 -2.35
N GLY A 63 -2.08 -12.58 -3.30
CA GLY A 63 -0.74 -13.14 -3.21
C GLY A 63 -0.06 -13.44 -4.54
N ASN A 64 -0.79 -13.44 -5.66
CA ASN A 64 -0.18 -13.58 -6.98
C ASN A 64 0.30 -12.22 -7.53
N VAL A 65 1.46 -12.22 -8.20
CA VAL A 65 2.06 -11.08 -8.90
C VAL A 65 1.08 -10.45 -9.91
N THR A 66 0.27 -11.28 -10.57
CA THR A 66 -0.74 -10.83 -11.53
C THR A 66 -1.82 -9.97 -10.87
N SER A 67 -2.32 -10.33 -9.68
CA SER A 67 -3.31 -9.53 -8.95
C SER A 67 -2.80 -8.14 -8.59
N GLN A 68 -1.51 -8.02 -8.29
CA GLN A 68 -0.89 -6.73 -7.96
C GLN A 68 -0.76 -5.84 -9.20
N LEU A 69 -0.36 -6.41 -10.33
CA LEU A 69 -0.31 -5.72 -11.62
C LEU A 69 -1.69 -5.21 -12.02
N PHE A 70 -2.67 -6.12 -11.96
CA PHE A 70 -4.07 -5.84 -12.22
C PHE A 70 -4.59 -4.68 -11.36
N ALA A 71 -4.43 -4.73 -10.03
CA ALA A 71 -4.85 -3.63 -9.17
C ALA A 71 -4.25 -2.26 -9.56
N ASN A 72 -3.00 -2.24 -10.06
CA ASN A 72 -2.38 -1.01 -10.53
C ASN A 72 -2.94 -0.51 -11.87
N ILE A 73 -3.24 -1.41 -12.82
CA ILE A 73 -3.91 -1.06 -14.09
C ILE A 73 -5.29 -0.48 -13.80
N TYR A 74 -6.03 -1.11 -12.88
CA TYR A 74 -7.36 -0.64 -12.49
C TYR A 74 -7.34 0.79 -11.93
N LEU A 75 -6.43 1.04 -10.99
CA LEU A 75 -6.27 2.35 -10.35
C LEU A 75 -5.56 3.39 -11.24
N ASN A 76 -5.17 3.06 -12.47
CA ASN A 76 -4.54 4.04 -13.38
C ASN A 76 -5.47 5.22 -13.71
N GLU A 77 -6.78 4.97 -13.89
CA GLU A 77 -7.76 6.05 -14.12
C GLU A 77 -7.84 7.02 -12.95
N PHE A 78 -7.67 6.51 -11.71
CA PHE A 78 -7.57 7.37 -10.55
C PHE A 78 -6.32 8.25 -10.61
N ASP A 79 -5.17 7.70 -11.01
CA ASP A 79 -3.95 8.50 -11.19
C ASP A 79 -4.13 9.58 -12.27
N GLU A 80 -4.76 9.24 -13.40
CA GLU A 80 -5.07 10.18 -14.48
C GLU A 80 -6.00 11.28 -14.03
N TYR A 81 -7.06 10.94 -13.28
CA TYR A 81 -7.97 11.91 -12.69
C TYR A 81 -7.22 12.89 -11.77
N ILE A 82 -6.39 12.38 -10.86
CA ILE A 82 -5.62 13.25 -9.95
C ILE A 82 -4.62 14.14 -10.71
N LYS A 83 -3.97 13.62 -11.76
CA LYS A 83 -2.91 14.33 -12.49
C LYS A 83 -3.43 15.31 -13.53
N TYR A 84 -4.48 14.96 -14.28
CA TYR A 84 -4.95 15.74 -15.41
C TYR A 84 -6.20 16.57 -15.10
N VAL A 85 -7.09 16.06 -14.24
CA VAL A 85 -8.34 16.75 -13.87
C VAL A 85 -8.13 17.62 -12.63
N VAL A 86 -7.77 17.00 -11.49
CA VAL A 86 -7.51 17.71 -10.23
C VAL A 86 -6.23 18.55 -10.31
N LYS A 87 -5.24 18.05 -11.05
CA LYS A 87 -3.91 18.66 -11.24
C LYS A 87 -3.15 18.84 -9.93
N GLU A 88 -3.25 17.88 -9.02
CA GLU A 88 -2.53 17.93 -7.75
C GLU A 88 -1.04 17.61 -7.95
N PRO A 89 -0.14 18.59 -7.75
CA PRO A 89 1.28 18.41 -8.02
C PRO A 89 1.93 17.39 -7.07
N TYR A 90 1.50 17.35 -5.81
CA TYR A 90 2.15 16.54 -4.77
C TYR A 90 1.33 15.31 -4.39
N TYR A 91 1.14 14.44 -5.37
CA TYR A 91 0.47 13.14 -5.24
C TYR A 91 1.46 11.99 -5.41
N ILE A 92 1.38 11.00 -4.52
CA ILE A 92 2.15 9.74 -4.55
C ILE A 92 1.20 8.58 -4.23
N ARG A 93 1.24 7.52 -5.03
CA ARG A 93 0.53 6.25 -4.78
C ARG A 93 1.49 5.08 -4.75
N TYR A 94 1.20 4.10 -3.89
CA TYR A 94 1.81 2.79 -3.85
C TYR A 94 0.71 1.75 -3.63
N CYS A 95 0.42 0.96 -4.67
CA CYS A 95 -0.73 0.06 -4.68
C CYS A 95 -2.02 0.80 -4.30
N ASP A 96 -2.67 0.41 -3.19
CA ASP A 96 -3.90 0.99 -2.67
C ASP A 96 -3.68 2.16 -1.69
N ASP A 97 -2.43 2.41 -1.27
CA ASP A 97 -2.08 3.51 -0.37
C ASP A 97 -1.67 4.75 -1.18
N PHE A 98 -2.25 5.92 -0.90
CA PHE A 98 -1.83 7.18 -1.53
C PHE A 98 -1.76 8.36 -0.55
N VAL A 99 -0.91 9.33 -0.88
CA VAL A 99 -0.64 10.55 -0.11
C VAL A 99 -0.77 11.75 -1.02
N ILE A 100 -1.47 12.78 -0.54
CA ILE A 100 -1.55 14.09 -1.17
C ILE A 100 -1.01 15.14 -0.20
N LEU A 101 -0.18 16.07 -0.68
CA LEU A 101 0.39 17.16 0.12
C LEU A 101 -0.11 18.51 -0.36
N HIS A 102 -0.76 19.27 0.52
CA HIS A 102 -1.21 20.61 0.19
C HIS A 102 -1.03 21.57 1.38
N SER A 103 -0.89 22.87 1.13
CA SER A 103 -0.72 23.86 2.22
C SER A 103 -2.02 24.25 2.91
N ASP A 104 -3.15 24.01 2.27
CA ASP A 104 -4.48 24.28 2.82
C ASP A 104 -5.14 22.98 3.27
N LYS A 105 -5.59 22.95 4.53
CA LYS A 105 -6.31 21.84 5.12
C LYS A 105 -7.73 21.72 4.55
N ASN A 106 -8.41 22.85 4.31
CA ASN A 106 -9.80 22.84 3.84
C ASN A 106 -9.87 22.34 2.40
N TYR A 107 -8.89 22.71 1.58
CA TYR A 107 -8.68 22.12 0.26
C TYR A 107 -8.57 20.58 0.34
N LEU A 108 -7.77 20.04 1.27
CA LEU A 108 -7.63 18.58 1.42
C LEU A 108 -8.92 17.88 1.87
N ILE A 109 -9.76 18.57 2.66
CA ILE A 109 -11.06 18.03 3.09
C ILE A 109 -12.00 17.95 1.88
N GLY A 110 -12.17 19.05 1.14
CA GLY A 110 -13.01 19.05 -0.07
C GLY A 110 -12.48 18.13 -1.16
N LEU A 111 -11.15 17.98 -1.28
CA LEU A 111 -10.55 17.04 -2.21
C LEU A 111 -10.81 15.58 -1.80
N ALA A 112 -10.86 15.26 -0.49
CA ALA A 112 -11.20 13.92 -0.04
C ALA A 112 -12.62 13.51 -0.46
N GLU A 113 -13.57 14.44 -0.41
CA GLU A 113 -14.95 14.24 -0.85
C GLU A 113 -15.01 14.01 -2.38
N GLN A 114 -14.34 14.86 -3.17
CA GLN A 114 -14.25 14.71 -4.63
C GLN A 114 -13.62 13.38 -5.04
N ILE A 115 -12.55 12.97 -4.35
CA ILE A 115 -11.90 11.67 -4.59
C ILE A 115 -12.87 10.54 -4.27
N ASN A 116 -13.59 10.61 -3.15
CA ASN A 116 -14.54 9.56 -2.79
C ASN A 116 -15.67 9.43 -3.81
N GLU A 117 -16.19 10.56 -4.31
CA GLU A 117 -17.20 10.58 -5.36
C GLU A 117 -16.67 9.97 -6.66
N PHE A 118 -15.49 10.38 -7.12
CA PHE A 118 -14.87 9.79 -8.31
C PHE A 118 -14.67 8.28 -8.18
N LEU A 119 -14.11 7.84 -7.05
CA LEU A 119 -13.88 6.42 -6.79
C LEU A 119 -15.19 5.63 -6.79
N CYS A 120 -16.25 6.16 -6.19
CA CYS A 120 -17.55 5.49 -6.12
C CYS A 120 -18.22 5.41 -7.50
N THR A 121 -18.18 6.49 -8.27
CA THR A 121 -18.90 6.61 -9.54
C THR A 121 -18.18 5.97 -10.73
N HIS A 122 -16.85 6.00 -10.76
CA HIS A 122 -16.07 5.53 -11.92
C HIS A 122 -15.37 4.19 -11.65
N LEU A 123 -15.01 3.92 -10.40
CA LEU A 123 -14.24 2.73 -10.03
C LEU A 123 -14.98 1.83 -9.03
N GLU A 124 -16.23 2.13 -8.68
CA GLU A 124 -17.02 1.36 -7.71
C GLU A 124 -16.24 1.07 -6.39
N LEU A 125 -15.38 2.02 -5.99
CA LEU A 125 -14.56 1.96 -4.79
C LEU A 125 -15.01 3.03 -3.79
N THR A 126 -14.96 2.71 -2.50
CA THR A 126 -15.27 3.69 -1.44
C THR A 126 -14.08 3.89 -0.50
N LEU A 127 -13.83 5.15 -0.14
CA LEU A 127 -12.89 5.47 0.93
C LEU A 127 -13.55 5.28 2.29
N HIS A 128 -12.97 4.44 3.13
CA HIS A 128 -13.39 4.37 4.52
C HIS A 128 -13.00 5.66 5.26
N GLU A 129 -13.99 6.36 5.82
CA GLU A 129 -13.80 7.61 6.57
C GLU A 129 -12.73 7.49 7.67
N ASP A 130 -12.74 6.39 8.43
CA ASP A 130 -11.76 6.11 9.49
C ASP A 130 -10.30 6.01 9.00
N LYS A 131 -10.10 5.83 7.70
CA LYS A 131 -8.78 5.66 7.08
C LYS A 131 -8.29 6.91 6.38
N ILE A 132 -9.09 7.97 6.36
CA ILE A 132 -8.70 9.29 5.87
C ILE A 132 -7.99 10.04 6.99
N ILE A 133 -6.71 10.32 6.79
CA ILE A 133 -5.88 10.96 7.82
C ILE A 133 -5.34 12.28 7.29
N ILE A 134 -5.92 13.40 7.73
CA ILE A 134 -5.45 14.75 7.42
C ILE A 134 -4.67 15.34 8.59
N ARG A 135 -3.40 15.67 8.38
CA ARG A 135 -2.50 16.18 9.44
C ARG A 135 -1.39 17.08 8.90
N LYS A 136 -0.64 17.71 9.80
CA LYS A 136 0.52 18.53 9.43
C LYS A 136 1.71 17.62 9.14
N VAL A 137 2.50 17.90 8.10
CA VAL A 137 3.65 17.07 7.72
C VAL A 137 4.66 16.91 8.86
N ARG A 138 4.80 17.93 9.72
CA ARG A 138 5.66 17.88 10.92
C ARG A 138 5.25 16.83 11.96
N GLN A 139 4.02 16.31 11.90
CA GLN A 139 3.54 15.23 12.78
C GLN A 139 3.95 13.84 12.26
N GLY A 140 4.52 13.78 11.05
CA GLY A 140 4.96 12.54 10.42
C GLY A 140 3.86 11.88 9.58
N ILE A 141 4.26 11.41 8.41
CA ILE A 141 3.41 10.67 7.47
C ILE A 141 3.74 9.19 7.61
N ASP A 142 2.77 8.41 8.04
CA ASP A 142 2.95 6.98 8.26
C ASP A 142 2.68 6.19 6.96
N PHE A 143 3.73 5.94 6.17
CA PHE A 143 3.67 5.42 4.80
C PHE A 143 4.68 4.29 4.59
N LEU A 144 4.23 3.17 4.01
CA LEU A 144 5.07 2.02 3.62
C LEU A 144 6.03 1.49 4.70
N GLY A 145 5.58 1.44 5.95
CA GLY A 145 6.35 0.89 7.07
C GLY A 145 7.28 1.88 7.78
N TYR A 146 7.33 3.13 7.30
CA TYR A 146 8.07 4.22 7.90
C TYR A 146 7.14 5.36 8.33
N VAL A 147 7.63 6.20 9.23
CA VAL A 147 7.08 7.52 9.50
C VAL A 147 8.05 8.54 8.89
N VAL A 148 7.59 9.20 7.83
CA VAL A 148 8.35 10.22 7.09
C VAL A 148 8.11 11.58 7.73
N LEU A 149 9.19 12.23 8.14
CA LEU A 149 9.20 13.59 8.70
C LEU A 149 9.95 14.52 7.73
N PRO A 150 9.85 15.85 7.88
CA PRO A 150 10.43 16.79 6.91
C PRO A 150 11.92 16.60 6.60
N HIS A 151 12.72 16.16 7.57
CA HIS A 151 14.18 16.08 7.45
C HIS A 151 14.75 14.68 7.71
N TYR A 152 13.92 13.73 8.10
CA TYR A 152 14.34 12.37 8.43
C TYR A 152 13.16 11.41 8.35
N ARG A 153 13.46 10.11 8.39
CA ARG A 153 12.41 9.08 8.50
C ARG A 153 12.77 8.12 9.61
N VAL A 154 11.76 7.60 10.29
CA VAL A 154 11.92 6.60 11.35
C VAL A 154 11.07 5.38 11.04
N ILE A 155 11.44 4.23 11.59
CA ILE A 155 10.63 3.02 11.47
C ILE A 155 9.28 3.17 12.18
N ARG A 156 8.20 2.65 11.60
CA ARG A 156 6.86 2.64 12.23
C ARG A 156 6.92 1.94 13.59
N THR A 157 6.30 2.54 14.61
CA THR A 157 6.34 2.03 16.00
C THR A 157 5.89 0.57 16.12
N ARG A 158 4.83 0.18 15.41
CA ARG A 158 4.36 -1.22 15.38
C ARG A 158 5.43 -2.17 14.83
N THR A 159 6.11 -1.77 13.76
CA THR A 159 7.20 -2.56 13.16
C THR A 159 8.37 -2.67 14.12
N LYS A 160 8.77 -1.56 14.76
CA LYS A 160 9.80 -1.54 15.81
C LYS A 160 9.48 -2.53 16.93
N ASN A 161 8.28 -2.45 17.51
CA ASN A 161 7.90 -3.28 18.64
C ASN A 161 7.84 -4.77 18.26
N ARG A 162 7.31 -5.07 17.06
CA ARG A 162 7.29 -6.44 16.53
C ARG A 162 8.70 -7.01 16.33
N MET A 163 9.60 -6.18 15.79
CA MET A 163 11.00 -6.54 15.59
C MET A 163 11.70 -6.84 16.91
N LEU A 164 11.60 -5.94 17.90
CA LEU A 164 12.20 -6.13 19.23
C LEU A 164 11.68 -7.40 19.92
N LYS A 165 10.36 -7.62 19.92
CA LYS A 165 9.76 -8.82 20.52
C LYS A 165 10.23 -10.11 19.84
N LYS A 166 10.32 -10.11 18.51
CA LYS A 166 10.79 -11.28 17.74
C LYS A 166 12.28 -11.55 17.99
N MET A 167 13.09 -10.50 18.13
CA MET A 167 14.51 -10.65 18.43
C MET A 167 14.77 -11.14 19.85
N GLN A 168 14.02 -10.67 20.84
CA GLN A 168 14.07 -11.22 22.20
C GLN A 168 13.77 -12.72 22.21
N HIS A 169 12.66 -13.12 21.58
CA HIS A 169 12.31 -14.54 21.49
C HIS A 169 13.39 -15.38 20.78
N LYS A 170 13.99 -14.88 19.69
CA LYS A 170 15.10 -15.56 19.02
C LYS A 170 16.37 -15.64 19.88
N ASN A 171 16.65 -14.64 20.71
CA ASN A 171 17.76 -14.69 21.66
C ASN A 171 17.55 -15.80 22.69
N ASP A 172 16.32 -15.96 23.19
CA ASP A 172 16.00 -17.02 24.15
C ASP A 172 16.13 -18.41 23.51
N LEU A 173 15.65 -18.59 22.28
CA LEU A 173 15.83 -19.83 21.52
C LEU A 173 17.31 -20.15 21.21
N LEU A 174 18.13 -19.13 21.00
CA LEU A 174 19.57 -19.31 20.78
C LEU A 174 20.26 -19.78 22.06
N LYS A 175 19.86 -19.24 23.23
CA LYS A 175 20.38 -19.66 24.54
C LYS A 175 20.01 -21.10 24.88
N THR A 176 18.80 -21.53 24.51
CA THR A 176 18.35 -22.92 24.74
C THR A 176 18.88 -23.90 23.69
N GLY A 177 19.59 -23.43 22.66
CA GLY A 177 20.11 -24.25 21.58
C GLY A 177 19.06 -24.68 20.53
N ALA A 178 17.82 -24.22 20.67
CA ALA A 178 16.73 -24.54 19.75
C ALA A 178 16.91 -23.92 18.35
N ILE A 179 17.73 -22.88 18.22
CA ILE A 179 18.18 -22.34 16.94
C ILE A 179 19.70 -22.16 16.92
N ASN A 180 20.30 -22.26 15.73
CA ASN A 180 21.70 -21.96 15.53
C ASN A 180 21.94 -20.45 15.29
N ARG A 181 23.23 -20.04 15.38
CA ARG A 181 23.64 -18.65 15.11
C ARG A 181 23.31 -18.18 13.69
N TYR A 182 23.29 -19.09 12.71
CA TYR A 182 22.97 -18.76 11.33
C TYR A 182 21.52 -18.24 11.19
N ASN A 183 20.55 -18.98 11.72
CA ASN A 183 19.13 -18.62 11.72
C ASN A 183 18.84 -17.34 12.51
N HIS A 184 19.62 -17.08 13.56
CA HIS A 184 19.57 -15.83 14.33
C HIS A 184 20.09 -14.65 13.49
N ASN A 185 21.30 -14.78 12.94
CA ASN A 185 21.95 -13.76 12.12
C ASN A 185 21.14 -13.40 10.87
N GLN A 186 20.49 -14.35 10.21
CA GLN A 186 19.66 -14.07 9.04
C GLN A 186 18.54 -13.04 9.34
N SER A 187 17.90 -13.16 10.52
CA SER A 187 16.88 -12.19 10.93
C SER A 187 17.46 -10.84 11.33
N LEU A 188 18.62 -10.84 12.00
CA LEU A 188 19.35 -9.60 12.30
C LEU A 188 19.71 -8.81 11.04
N GLN A 189 20.29 -9.49 10.04
CA GLN A 189 20.69 -8.84 8.78
C GLN A 189 19.48 -8.28 8.03
N SER A 190 18.35 -9.00 8.01
CA SER A 190 17.10 -8.48 7.45
C SER A 190 16.65 -7.19 8.16
N TYR A 191 16.76 -7.13 9.50
CA TYR A 191 16.41 -5.93 10.26
C TYR A 191 17.41 -4.79 10.08
N PHE A 192 18.70 -5.06 9.98
CA PHE A 192 19.69 -4.03 9.65
C PHE A 192 19.45 -3.44 8.26
N GLY A 193 19.09 -4.28 7.28
CA GLY A 193 18.68 -3.83 5.95
C GLY A 193 17.43 -2.95 5.95
N LEU A 194 16.51 -3.12 6.91
CA LEU A 194 15.39 -2.20 7.08
C LEU A 194 15.82 -0.89 7.75
N LEU A 195 16.66 -0.98 8.78
CA LEU A 195 17.08 0.16 9.59
C LEU A 195 18.04 1.09 8.84
N GLN A 196 18.80 0.60 7.86
CA GLN A 196 19.72 1.42 7.04
C GLN A 196 19.01 2.55 6.29
N HIS A 197 17.73 2.37 5.94
CA HIS A 197 16.97 3.37 5.20
C HIS A 197 16.29 4.40 6.10
N CYS A 198 16.48 4.34 7.41
CA CYS A 198 15.87 5.27 8.35
C CYS A 198 16.86 5.72 9.43
N HIS A 199 16.46 6.71 10.24
CA HIS A 199 17.20 7.11 11.43
C HIS A 199 17.00 6.06 12.54
N GLY A 200 17.53 4.85 12.29
CA GLY A 200 17.37 3.65 13.11
C GLY A 200 18.59 3.31 13.97
N HIS A 201 19.60 4.19 14.06
CA HIS A 201 20.88 3.90 14.74
C HIS A 201 20.71 3.43 16.19
N ARG A 202 19.84 4.09 16.97
CA ARG A 202 19.57 3.69 18.36
C ARG A 202 19.03 2.26 18.46
N ILE A 203 18.12 1.90 17.54
CA ILE A 203 17.49 0.57 17.51
C ILE A 203 18.50 -0.47 17.02
N SER A 204 19.33 -0.11 16.04
CA SER A 204 20.39 -0.99 15.53
C SER A 204 21.38 -1.36 16.64
N ASN A 205 21.72 -0.41 17.51
CA ASN A 205 22.59 -0.67 18.67
C ASN A 205 21.93 -1.56 19.71
N THR A 206 20.61 -1.51 19.90
CA THR A 206 19.89 -2.42 20.82
C THR A 206 19.83 -3.86 20.29
N LEU A 207 19.95 -4.04 18.97
CA LEU A 207 19.87 -5.35 18.32
C LEU A 207 21.23 -6.06 18.21
N ARG A 208 22.34 -5.35 18.38
CA ARG A 208 23.70 -5.91 18.46
C ARG A 208 23.94 -6.49 19.84
#